data_AF-N1RJX9-F1
#
_entry.id   AF-N1RJX9-F1
#
_cell.length_a   1.000
_cell.length_b   1.000
_cell.length_c   1.000
_cell.angle_alpha   90.00
_cell.angle_beta   90.00
_cell.angle_gamma   90.00
#
_symmetry.space_group_name_H-M   'P 1'
#
loop_
_entity.id
_entity.type
_entity.pdbx_description
1 polymer ?
#
loop_
_entity_poly.entity_id
_entity_poly.type
_entity_poly.pdbx_seq_one_letter_code
_entity_poly.pdbx_strand_id
1 'polypeptide(L)'
;MEFSSILRIEVFTIVQNLHLEDYHLGFMSAENCGRYPRAVQVASQCLTLQGAIAHVDVPLESGPTRLLPFSQAFAPGYMAYRLPEFNEFFLDNYISLQLKKGDGLWFNPALFHAAGENKSVDINRLVNLVQISSAFGKPMETTDALPLVESTWDVLTAAYREQGLSDEVQMFIAAIGEGYPFPTNLDNNPPRNENMAPDSEQDIIRVALVNGKSREEVLADLEGFRLRVRA
;
A
#
# COMPACT_ATOMS: atom_id res chain seq x y z
N MET A 1 -6.64 17.27 1.09
CA MET A 1 -6.98 15.87 1.41
C MET A 1 -6.07 15.48 2.56
N GLU A 2 -6.54 15.58 3.80
CA GLU A 2 -5.79 15.22 5.03
C GLU A 2 -5.79 13.70 5.22
N PHE A 3 -5.19 12.95 4.29
CA PHE A 3 -4.98 11.50 4.42
C PHE A 3 -3.52 11.14 4.70
N SER A 4 -2.67 12.13 5.04
CA SER A 4 -1.23 11.93 5.25
C SER A 4 -0.88 11.01 6.41
N SER A 5 -1.75 10.93 7.42
CA SER A 5 -1.42 10.31 8.71
C SER A 5 -1.55 8.79 8.74
N ILE A 6 -2.00 8.14 7.66
CA ILE A 6 -2.47 6.75 7.73
C ILE A 6 -2.23 6.01 6.41
N LEU A 7 -1.00 6.04 5.88
CA LEU A 7 -0.62 5.35 4.65
C LEU A 7 0.63 4.50 4.85
N ARG A 8 0.58 3.25 4.39
CA ARG A 8 1.71 2.30 4.41
C ARG A 8 2.08 1.92 2.99
N ILE A 9 3.36 2.03 2.63
CA ILE A 9 3.85 1.81 1.25
C ILE A 9 4.65 0.50 1.19
N GLU A 10 4.26 -0.39 0.27
CA GLU A 10 4.97 -1.63 -0.03
C GLU A 10 5.48 -1.60 -1.47
N VAL A 11 6.66 -2.20 -1.77
CA VAL A 11 7.26 -2.20 -3.11
C VAL A 11 7.77 -3.60 -3.46
N PHE A 12 7.33 -4.16 -4.58
CA PHE A 12 7.76 -5.50 -5.03
C PHE A 12 7.78 -5.65 -6.57
N THR A 13 8.41 -6.72 -7.08
CA THR A 13 8.54 -7.01 -8.52
C THR A 13 7.81 -8.33 -8.84
N ILE A 14 6.85 -8.33 -9.77
CA ILE A 14 6.15 -9.56 -10.20
C ILE A 14 6.01 -9.65 -11.73
N VAL A 15 6.05 -10.88 -12.25
CA VAL A 15 5.60 -11.27 -13.59
C VAL A 15 4.27 -12.02 -13.43
N GLN A 16 3.15 -11.52 -13.97
CA GLN A 16 1.83 -12.14 -13.78
C GLN A 16 1.04 -12.34 -15.09
N ASN A 17 0.00 -13.18 -15.04
CA ASN A 17 -1.08 -13.34 -16.03
C ASN A 17 -2.32 -12.49 -15.62
N LEU A 18 -3.50 -12.69 -16.25
CA LEU A 18 -4.77 -12.00 -15.94
C LEU A 18 -5.26 -12.30 -14.51
N HIS A 19 -5.34 -11.28 -13.65
CA HIS A 19 -5.78 -11.44 -12.26
C HIS A 19 -6.49 -10.18 -11.73
N LEU A 20 -7.53 -10.36 -10.92
CA LEU A 20 -8.05 -9.32 -10.02
C LEU A 20 -7.47 -9.61 -8.62
N GLU A 21 -6.14 -9.70 -8.51
CA GLU A 21 -5.44 -10.19 -7.32
C GLU A 21 -5.00 -9.08 -6.36
N ASP A 22 -5.20 -7.81 -6.67
CA ASP A 22 -4.50 -6.75 -5.93
C ASP A 22 -5.11 -6.38 -4.57
N TYR A 23 -6.12 -7.10 -4.08
CA TYR A 23 -6.60 -6.97 -2.70
C TYR A 23 -7.28 -8.25 -2.18
N HIS A 24 -7.19 -8.51 -0.87
CA HIS A 24 -7.45 -9.81 -0.20
C HIS A 24 -8.59 -10.66 -0.74
N LEU A 25 -9.73 -10.06 -1.09
CA LEU A 25 -10.90 -10.79 -1.60
C LEU A 25 -10.68 -11.38 -3.01
N GLY A 26 -9.82 -10.75 -3.79
CA GLY A 26 -9.40 -11.18 -5.12
C GLY A 26 -8.71 -12.55 -5.12
N PHE A 27 -7.88 -12.83 -4.11
CA PHE A 27 -7.15 -14.09 -3.95
C PHE A 27 -8.02 -15.27 -3.51
N MET A 28 -9.22 -15.01 -2.99
CA MET A 28 -10.06 -16.07 -2.44
C MET A 28 -10.75 -16.88 -3.54
N SER A 29 -11.15 -18.12 -3.24
CA SER A 29 -12.07 -18.85 -4.11
C SER A 29 -13.41 -18.09 -4.21
N ALA A 30 -14.16 -18.31 -5.29
CA ALA A 30 -15.48 -17.69 -5.46
C ALA A 30 -16.41 -18.00 -4.27
N GLU A 31 -16.37 -19.22 -3.75
CA GLU A 31 -17.14 -19.63 -2.57
C GLU A 31 -16.76 -18.80 -1.33
N ASN A 32 -15.47 -18.65 -1.04
CA ASN A 32 -15.00 -17.90 0.13
C ASN A 32 -15.25 -16.40 -0.01
N CYS A 33 -14.99 -15.83 -1.19
CA CYS A 33 -15.29 -14.43 -1.48
C CYS A 33 -16.79 -14.14 -1.33
N GLY A 34 -17.65 -15.06 -1.79
CA GLY A 34 -19.11 -14.95 -1.68
C GLY A 34 -19.66 -14.95 -0.25
N ARG A 35 -18.87 -15.35 0.75
CA ARG A 35 -19.25 -15.28 2.17
C ARG A 35 -19.16 -13.87 2.75
N TYR A 36 -18.42 -12.96 2.11
CA TYR A 36 -18.29 -11.59 2.58
C TYR A 36 -19.48 -10.73 2.11
N PRO A 37 -20.10 -9.94 3.01
CA PRO A 37 -21.18 -9.04 2.64
C PRO A 37 -20.74 -8.06 1.56
N ARG A 38 -21.65 -7.70 0.67
CA ARG A 38 -21.39 -6.75 -0.42
C ARG A 38 -20.80 -5.42 0.06
N ALA A 39 -21.25 -4.91 1.21
CA ALA A 39 -20.69 -3.70 1.80
C ALA A 39 -19.19 -3.82 2.10
N VAL A 40 -18.72 -5.00 2.55
CA VAL A 40 -17.29 -5.27 2.79
C VAL A 40 -16.52 -5.30 1.47
N GLN A 41 -17.09 -5.91 0.42
CA GLN A 41 -16.47 -5.94 -0.90
C GLN A 41 -16.32 -4.55 -1.55
N VAL A 42 -17.21 -3.61 -1.20
CA VAL A 42 -17.11 -2.21 -1.66
C VAL A 42 -16.14 -1.42 -0.78
N ALA A 43 -16.23 -1.57 0.54
CA ALA A 43 -15.35 -0.87 1.48
C ALA A 43 -13.87 -1.27 1.29
N SER A 44 -13.61 -2.54 0.97
CA SER A 44 -12.25 -3.06 0.74
C SER A 44 -11.51 -2.34 -0.38
N GLN A 45 -12.23 -1.80 -1.36
CA GLN A 45 -11.66 -1.07 -2.50
C GLN A 45 -11.01 0.27 -2.11
N CYS A 46 -11.33 0.77 -0.91
CA CYS A 46 -10.81 2.03 -0.38
C CYS A 46 -9.63 1.82 0.57
N LEU A 47 -9.27 0.57 0.87
CA LEU A 47 -8.26 0.26 1.87
C LEU A 47 -6.84 0.19 1.29
N THR A 48 -6.71 0.10 -0.03
CA THR A 48 -5.41 0.11 -0.71
C THR A 48 -5.52 0.89 -2.01
N LEU A 49 -4.46 1.60 -2.37
CA LEU A 49 -4.22 2.14 -3.69
C LEU A 49 -3.10 1.33 -4.34
N GLN A 50 -3.34 0.82 -5.54
CA GLN A 50 -2.34 0.09 -6.31
C GLN A 50 -1.58 1.06 -7.21
N GLY A 51 -0.27 0.88 -7.29
CA GLY A 51 0.65 1.64 -8.10
C GLY A 51 1.60 0.73 -8.86
N ALA A 52 2.13 1.24 -9.97
CA ALA A 52 3.17 0.60 -10.75
C ALA A 52 4.15 1.67 -11.24
N ILE A 53 5.44 1.53 -10.95
CA ILE A 53 6.49 2.48 -11.34
C ILE A 53 7.43 1.80 -12.35
N ALA A 54 7.51 2.37 -13.55
CA ALA A 54 8.34 1.84 -14.62
C ALA A 54 9.83 2.17 -14.41
N HIS A 55 10.70 1.16 -14.43
CA HIS A 55 12.17 1.34 -14.32
C HIS A 55 12.89 1.32 -15.67
N VAL A 56 12.14 0.97 -16.72
CA VAL A 56 12.53 0.97 -18.14
C VAL A 56 11.35 1.51 -18.95
N ASP A 57 11.56 1.85 -20.21
CA ASP A 57 10.45 2.16 -21.10
C ASP A 57 9.61 0.89 -21.35
N VAL A 58 8.29 1.04 -21.26
CA VAL A 58 7.29 -0.03 -21.42
C VAL A 58 6.38 0.36 -22.59
N PRO A 59 6.83 0.17 -23.84
CA PRO A 59 5.99 0.37 -25.02
C PRO A 59 4.93 -0.76 -25.14
N LEU A 60 3.92 -0.60 -25.99
CA LEU A 60 2.77 -1.52 -26.05
C LEU A 60 3.18 -2.98 -26.34
N GLU A 61 4.17 -3.19 -27.18
CA GLU A 61 4.70 -4.51 -27.55
C GLU A 61 5.38 -5.22 -26.38
N SER A 62 5.86 -4.49 -25.38
CA SER A 62 6.45 -5.06 -24.16
C SER A 62 5.39 -5.57 -23.16
N GLY A 63 4.11 -5.40 -23.50
CA GLY A 63 2.97 -5.84 -22.72
C GLY A 63 2.76 -5.02 -21.45
N PRO A 64 2.45 -3.70 -21.53
CA PRO A 64 2.06 -2.94 -20.36
C PRO A 64 0.76 -3.49 -19.75
N THR A 65 0.45 -3.03 -18.54
CA THR A 65 -0.80 -3.41 -17.86
C THR A 65 -2.00 -3.07 -18.74
N ARG A 66 -2.91 -4.03 -18.87
CA ARG A 66 -4.24 -3.90 -19.45
C ARG A 66 -5.19 -3.49 -18.34
N LEU A 67 -5.97 -2.45 -18.57
CA LEU A 67 -6.88 -1.86 -17.60
C LEU A 67 -8.27 -1.85 -18.21
N LEU A 68 -9.31 -2.20 -17.44
CA LEU A 68 -10.70 -2.02 -17.87
C LEU A 68 -11.26 -0.76 -17.20
N PRO A 69 -11.38 0.38 -17.92
CA PRO A 69 -11.80 1.63 -17.30
C PRO A 69 -13.17 1.52 -16.63
N PHE A 70 -13.30 2.17 -15.46
CA PHE A 70 -14.53 2.24 -14.66
C PHE A 70 -15.05 0.90 -14.09
N SER A 71 -14.33 -0.20 -14.29
CA SER A 71 -14.77 -1.53 -13.86
C SER A 71 -14.87 -1.69 -12.34
N GLN A 72 -14.19 -0.84 -11.55
CA GLN A 72 -14.33 -0.83 -10.09
C GLN A 72 -15.75 -0.50 -9.62
N ALA A 73 -16.53 0.19 -10.47
CA ALA A 73 -17.95 0.47 -10.21
C ALA A 73 -18.87 -0.72 -10.58
N PHE A 74 -18.32 -1.80 -11.14
CA PHE A 74 -19.10 -2.96 -11.54
C PHE A 74 -19.57 -3.74 -10.32
N ALA A 75 -20.88 -3.72 -10.10
CA ALA A 75 -21.55 -4.27 -8.93
C ALA A 75 -21.17 -5.72 -8.54
N PRO A 76 -21.02 -6.67 -9.49
CA PRO A 76 -20.55 -8.03 -9.19
C PRO A 76 -19.09 -8.13 -8.72
N GLY A 77 -18.26 -7.10 -8.96
CA GLY A 77 -16.93 -6.94 -8.41
C GLY A 77 -16.07 -8.21 -8.48
N TYR A 78 -15.50 -8.62 -7.34
CA TYR A 78 -14.57 -9.74 -7.23
C TYR A 78 -15.08 -11.07 -7.77
N MET A 79 -16.39 -11.24 -7.93
CA MET A 79 -16.97 -12.48 -8.45
C MET A 79 -16.91 -12.57 -9.98
N ALA A 80 -16.83 -11.43 -10.68
CA ALA A 80 -17.06 -11.38 -12.13
C ALA A 80 -15.93 -11.93 -12.99
N TYR A 81 -14.66 -11.75 -12.60
CA TYR A 81 -13.52 -12.10 -13.49
C TYR A 81 -13.40 -13.60 -13.77
N ARG A 82 -14.10 -14.44 -13.00
CA ARG A 82 -14.12 -15.90 -13.20
C ARG A 82 -15.13 -16.33 -14.27
N LEU A 83 -15.99 -15.42 -14.71
CA LEU A 83 -16.97 -15.70 -15.75
C LEU A 83 -16.30 -15.64 -17.12
N PRO A 84 -16.39 -16.70 -17.95
CA PRO A 84 -15.84 -16.70 -19.30
C PRO A 84 -16.29 -15.49 -20.14
N GLU A 85 -17.57 -15.12 -20.05
CA GLU A 85 -18.17 -14.01 -20.77
C GLU A 85 -17.57 -12.66 -20.34
N PHE A 86 -17.20 -12.54 -19.06
CA PHE A 86 -16.53 -11.35 -18.57
C PHE A 86 -15.08 -11.28 -19.04
N ASN A 87 -14.40 -12.42 -19.17
CA ASN A 87 -13.05 -12.47 -19.72
C ASN A 87 -13.04 -12.07 -21.20
N GLU A 88 -14.02 -12.53 -21.98
CA GLU A 88 -14.21 -12.06 -23.35
C GLU A 88 -14.45 -10.55 -23.40
N PHE A 89 -15.38 -10.04 -22.57
CA PHE A 89 -15.63 -8.60 -22.47
C PHE A 89 -14.36 -7.81 -22.10
N PHE A 90 -13.57 -8.30 -21.15
CA PHE A 90 -12.30 -7.67 -20.76
C PHE A 90 -11.32 -7.62 -21.94
N LEU A 91 -11.14 -8.73 -22.66
CA LEU A 91 -10.24 -8.81 -23.80
C LEU A 91 -10.66 -7.90 -24.97
N ASP A 92 -11.95 -7.66 -25.12
CA ASP A 92 -12.50 -6.78 -26.16
C ASP A 92 -12.45 -5.29 -25.80
N ASN A 93 -12.37 -4.93 -24.50
CA ASN A 93 -12.58 -3.56 -24.03
C ASN A 93 -11.44 -2.97 -23.18
N TYR A 94 -10.36 -3.71 -22.92
CA TYR A 94 -9.24 -3.17 -22.15
C TYR A 94 -8.54 -2.04 -22.90
N ILE A 95 -7.95 -1.12 -22.13
CA ILE A 95 -6.96 -0.17 -22.61
C ILE A 95 -5.58 -0.53 -22.06
N SER A 96 -4.53 -0.12 -22.76
CA SER A 96 -3.16 -0.21 -22.24
C SER A 96 -2.42 1.07 -22.55
N LEU A 97 -1.57 1.50 -21.63
CA LEU A 97 -0.82 2.74 -21.72
C LEU A 97 0.67 2.44 -21.82
N GLN A 98 1.34 3.14 -22.72
CA GLN A 98 2.80 3.14 -22.75
C GLN A 98 3.32 3.94 -21.56
N LEU A 99 4.34 3.40 -20.89
CA LEU A 99 5.01 4.07 -19.78
C LEU A 99 6.46 4.35 -20.17
N LYS A 100 6.94 5.55 -19.91
CA LYS A 100 8.38 5.84 -19.94
C LYS A 100 9.01 5.47 -18.61
N LYS A 101 10.32 5.26 -18.61
CA LYS A 101 11.07 5.11 -17.36
C LYS A 101 10.78 6.28 -16.41
N GLY A 102 10.37 5.96 -15.20
CA GLY A 102 9.98 6.91 -14.15
C GLY A 102 8.48 7.20 -14.10
N ASP A 103 7.69 6.80 -15.10
CA ASP A 103 6.24 6.98 -15.07
C ASP A 103 5.61 6.07 -14.01
N GLY A 104 4.61 6.62 -13.32
CA GLY A 104 3.77 5.91 -12.35
C GLY A 104 2.34 5.74 -12.88
N LEU A 105 1.82 4.52 -12.77
CA LEU A 105 0.41 4.19 -13.03
C LEU A 105 -0.27 3.86 -11.70
N TRP A 106 -1.33 4.59 -11.35
CA TRP A 106 -2.08 4.38 -10.11
C TRP A 106 -3.54 4.06 -10.39
N PHE A 107 -4.10 3.09 -9.67
CA PHE A 107 -5.49 2.67 -9.86
C PHE A 107 -6.10 2.07 -8.60
N ASN A 108 -7.44 2.11 -8.55
CA ASN A 108 -8.21 1.43 -7.52
C ASN A 108 -8.01 -0.09 -7.63
N PRO A 109 -7.80 -0.83 -6.52
CA PRO A 109 -7.52 -2.26 -6.57
C PRO A 109 -8.68 -3.12 -7.08
N ALA A 110 -9.92 -2.60 -7.10
CA ALA A 110 -11.06 -3.27 -7.73
C ALA A 110 -11.19 -2.99 -9.24
N LEU A 111 -10.28 -2.20 -9.82
CA LEU A 111 -10.15 -2.09 -11.27
C LEU A 111 -9.67 -3.43 -11.82
N PHE A 112 -10.38 -3.99 -12.79
CA PHE A 112 -9.98 -5.22 -13.44
C PHE A 112 -8.80 -4.90 -14.35
N HIS A 113 -7.74 -5.68 -14.18
CA HIS A 113 -6.52 -5.46 -14.91
C HIS A 113 -5.77 -6.78 -15.11
N ALA A 114 -4.76 -6.74 -15.98
CA ALA A 114 -3.91 -7.88 -16.29
C ALA A 114 -2.57 -7.37 -16.77
N ALA A 115 -1.49 -8.09 -16.52
CA ALA A 115 -0.28 -7.85 -17.27
C ALA A 115 -0.49 -8.23 -18.74
N GLY A 116 0.00 -7.39 -19.65
CA GLY A 116 0.10 -7.74 -21.07
C GLY A 116 1.18 -8.80 -21.30
N GLU A 117 0.99 -9.59 -22.35
CA GLU A 117 2.03 -10.49 -22.87
C GLU A 117 3.17 -9.65 -23.48
N ASN A 118 4.40 -9.92 -23.05
CA ASN A 118 5.58 -9.28 -23.64
C ASN A 118 5.95 -9.98 -24.96
N LYS A 119 5.78 -9.26 -26.07
CA LYS A 119 6.10 -9.72 -27.43
C LYS A 119 7.35 -9.06 -28.01
N SER A 120 8.02 -8.22 -27.23
CA SER A 120 9.30 -7.62 -27.63
C SER A 120 10.41 -8.67 -27.65
N VAL A 121 11.45 -8.41 -28.44
CA VAL A 121 12.60 -9.33 -28.58
C VAL A 121 13.69 -9.02 -27.56
N ASP A 122 13.78 -7.76 -27.14
CA ASP A 122 14.92 -7.19 -26.42
C ASP A 122 14.55 -6.39 -25.16
N ILE A 123 13.26 -6.26 -24.82
CA ILE A 123 12.82 -5.51 -23.64
C ILE A 123 12.54 -6.47 -22.48
N ASN A 124 13.39 -6.39 -21.45
CA ASN A 124 13.11 -6.99 -20.15
C ASN A 124 12.28 -6.00 -19.32
N ARG A 125 10.94 -6.17 -19.34
CA ARG A 125 10.00 -5.31 -18.61
C ARG A 125 10.31 -5.34 -17.11
N LEU A 126 10.67 -4.18 -16.56
CA LEU A 126 10.90 -3.99 -15.13
C LEU A 126 10.00 -2.88 -14.59
N VAL A 127 9.07 -3.27 -13.73
CA VAL A 127 8.13 -2.38 -13.07
C VAL A 127 8.05 -2.79 -11.61
N ASN A 128 8.12 -1.82 -10.71
CA ASN A 128 7.83 -2.06 -9.30
C ASN A 128 6.35 -1.84 -9.06
N LEU A 129 5.69 -2.81 -8.47
CA LEU A 129 4.36 -2.65 -7.92
C LEU A 129 4.46 -1.98 -6.56
N VAL A 130 3.58 -1.02 -6.33
CA VAL A 130 3.52 -0.24 -5.10
C VAL A 130 2.12 -0.37 -4.51
N GLN A 131 2.01 -0.80 -3.27
CA GLN A 131 0.73 -0.84 -2.57
C GLN A 131 0.72 0.19 -1.46
N ILE A 132 -0.22 1.14 -1.53
CA ILE A 132 -0.41 2.13 -0.48
C ILE A 132 -1.66 1.78 0.29
N SER A 133 -1.49 1.22 1.48
CA SER A 133 -2.60 0.74 2.30
C SER A 133 -3.00 1.76 3.37
N SER A 134 -4.29 1.88 3.61
CA SER A 134 -4.83 2.45 4.84
C SER A 134 -4.37 1.59 6.02
N ALA A 135 -4.11 2.21 7.16
CA ALA A 135 -3.75 1.51 8.38
C ALA A 135 -4.90 0.66 8.97
N PHE A 136 -6.13 0.86 8.50
CA PHE A 136 -7.24 -0.05 8.76
C PHE A 136 -7.23 -1.30 7.86
N GLY A 137 -6.42 -1.29 6.80
CA GLY A 137 -6.20 -2.42 5.92
C GLY A 137 -5.13 -3.36 6.50
N LYS A 138 -5.17 -4.62 6.08
CA LYS A 138 -4.04 -5.53 6.29
C LYS A 138 -3.15 -5.47 5.05
N PRO A 139 -1.86 -5.18 5.16
CA PRO A 139 -0.96 -5.30 4.01
C PRO A 139 -0.77 -6.76 3.59
N MET A 140 -0.26 -6.99 2.38
CA MET A 140 0.08 -8.33 1.92
C MET A 140 1.35 -8.84 2.60
N GLU A 141 2.32 -7.96 2.82
CA GLU A 141 3.59 -8.29 3.46
C GLU A 141 3.64 -7.80 4.92
N THR A 142 4.54 -8.40 5.69
CA THR A 142 4.87 -7.89 7.02
C THR A 142 6.06 -6.95 6.89
N THR A 143 5.78 -5.64 6.87
CA THR A 143 6.82 -4.60 7.00
C THR A 143 7.18 -4.38 8.47
N ASP A 144 8.46 -4.15 8.74
CA ASP A 144 9.00 -3.86 10.06
C ASP A 144 9.54 -2.41 10.10
N ALA A 145 8.94 -1.57 10.96
CA ALA A 145 9.37 -0.19 11.16
C ALA A 145 10.79 -0.03 11.74
N LEU A 146 11.30 -0.96 12.56
CA LEU A 146 12.62 -0.82 13.18
C LEU A 146 13.76 -0.67 12.15
N PRO A 147 13.95 -1.58 11.19
CA PRO A 147 14.99 -1.44 10.18
C PRO A 147 14.77 -0.23 9.24
N LEU A 148 13.51 0.15 9.01
CA LEU A 148 13.20 1.36 8.22
C LEU A 148 13.64 2.62 8.96
N VAL A 149 13.25 2.76 10.22
CA VAL A 149 13.65 3.89 11.07
C VAL A 149 15.17 3.91 11.24
N GLU A 150 15.79 2.77 11.54
CA GLU A 150 17.25 2.67 11.71
C GLU A 150 18.01 3.17 10.47
N SER A 151 17.57 2.75 9.28
CA SER A 151 18.24 3.11 8.02
C SER A 151 17.94 4.53 7.53
N THR A 152 16.84 5.14 7.98
CA THR A 152 16.36 6.43 7.46
C THR A 152 16.38 7.59 8.46
N TRP A 153 16.67 7.32 9.74
CA TRP A 153 16.55 8.33 10.81
C TRP A 153 17.35 9.61 10.56
N ASP A 154 18.59 9.48 10.08
CA ASP A 154 19.45 10.62 9.82
C ASP A 154 18.90 11.49 8.68
N VAL A 155 18.30 10.86 7.66
CA VAL A 155 17.65 11.56 6.53
C VAL A 155 16.38 12.26 7.00
N LEU A 156 15.55 11.58 7.79
CA LEU A 156 14.34 12.15 8.37
C LEU A 156 14.66 13.36 9.28
N THR A 157 15.70 13.22 10.11
CA THR A 157 16.17 14.29 11.00
C THR A 157 16.70 15.50 10.21
N ALA A 158 17.45 15.24 9.13
CA ALA A 158 17.92 16.30 8.25
C ALA A 158 16.76 17.04 7.56
N ALA A 159 15.79 16.31 7.02
CA ALA A 159 14.59 16.89 6.40
C ALA A 159 13.78 17.73 7.41
N TYR A 160 13.60 17.23 8.64
CA TYR A 160 12.93 17.97 9.70
C TYR A 160 13.66 19.27 10.10
N ARG A 161 15.00 19.27 10.14
CA ARG A 161 15.78 20.49 10.44
C ARG A 161 15.63 21.56 9.37
N GLU A 162 15.46 21.15 8.12
CA GLU A 162 15.30 22.07 6.99
C GLU A 162 13.86 22.58 6.88
N GLN A 163 12.86 21.71 7.08
CA GLN A 163 11.48 21.95 6.67
C GLN A 163 10.47 21.94 7.82
N GLY A 164 10.91 21.60 9.04
CA GLY A 164 10.01 21.37 10.18
C GLY A 164 9.10 20.17 9.98
N LEU A 165 7.94 20.15 10.64
CA LEU A 165 6.88 19.16 10.43
C LEU A 165 6.07 19.48 9.16
N SER A 166 6.75 19.65 8.02
CA SER A 166 6.10 19.81 6.72
C SER A 166 5.27 18.59 6.34
N ASP A 167 4.41 18.72 5.35
CA ASP A 167 3.62 17.60 4.83
C ASP A 167 4.56 16.48 4.36
N GLU A 168 5.67 16.79 3.71
CA GLU A 168 6.68 15.83 3.26
C GLU A 168 7.29 15.03 4.40
N VAL A 169 7.63 15.69 5.52
CA VAL A 169 8.16 15.02 6.71
C VAL A 169 7.09 14.14 7.35
N GLN A 170 5.83 14.59 7.38
CA GLN A 170 4.72 13.77 7.87
C GLN A 170 4.47 12.54 6.99
N MET A 171 4.57 12.67 5.66
CA MET A 171 4.48 11.54 4.73
C MET A 171 5.64 10.56 4.91
N PHE A 172 6.86 11.07 5.18
CA PHE A 172 7.99 10.22 5.50
C PHE A 172 7.71 9.38 6.75
N ILE A 173 7.27 10.02 7.84
CA ILE A 173 6.89 9.32 9.08
C ILE A 173 5.83 8.26 8.79
N ALA A 174 4.81 8.59 8.00
CA ALA A 174 3.77 7.63 7.63
C ALA A 174 4.30 6.43 6.84
N ALA A 175 5.26 6.65 5.93
CA ALA A 175 5.85 5.59 5.14
C ALA A 175 6.71 4.59 5.95
N ILE A 176 7.25 5.01 7.10
CA ILE A 176 8.18 4.18 7.89
C ILE A 176 7.61 3.63 9.20
N GLY A 177 6.38 4.00 9.59
CA GLY A 177 5.76 3.58 10.84
C GLY A 177 4.27 3.30 10.74
N GLU A 178 3.79 2.32 11.50
CA GLU A 178 2.36 1.99 11.57
C GLU A 178 1.55 3.11 12.26
N GLY A 179 0.51 3.57 11.57
CA GLY A 179 -0.35 4.69 12.00
C GLY A 179 -1.61 4.25 12.73
N TYR A 180 -1.97 2.95 12.66
CA TYR A 180 -3.11 2.44 13.41
C TYR A 180 -2.70 2.10 14.85
N PRO A 181 -3.28 2.76 15.88
CA PRO A 181 -2.94 2.50 17.28
C PRO A 181 -3.53 1.17 17.82
N PHE A 182 -4.26 0.43 16.98
CA PHE A 182 -4.87 -0.85 17.32
C PHE A 182 -4.43 -1.94 16.33
N PRO A 183 -4.54 -3.23 16.68
CA PRO A 183 -4.81 -3.76 18.02
C PRO A 183 -3.66 -3.44 18.99
N THR A 184 -4.01 -3.12 20.23
CA THR A 184 -3.06 -2.94 21.33
C THR A 184 -3.59 -3.61 22.60
N ASN A 185 -2.73 -3.91 23.55
CA ASN A 185 -3.15 -4.27 24.89
C ASN A 185 -3.43 -2.99 25.71
N LEU A 186 -4.69 -2.73 26.05
CA LEU A 186 -5.06 -1.54 26.83
C LEU A 186 -4.63 -1.61 28.30
N ASP A 187 -4.42 -2.82 28.84
CA ASP A 187 -3.90 -2.98 30.21
C ASP A 187 -2.43 -2.52 30.28
N ASN A 188 -1.66 -2.81 29.22
CA ASN A 188 -0.23 -2.50 29.15
C ASN A 188 0.10 -1.19 28.41
N ASN A 189 -0.84 -0.70 27.59
CA ASN A 189 -0.72 0.51 26.79
C ASN A 189 -2.02 1.33 26.82
N PRO A 190 -2.41 1.87 28.00
CA PRO A 190 -3.60 2.71 28.11
C PRO A 190 -3.38 4.05 27.39
N PRO A 191 -4.46 4.76 26.96
CA PRO A 191 -4.35 6.13 26.46
C PRO A 191 -3.67 7.02 27.51
N ARG A 192 -2.56 7.66 27.14
CA ARG A 192 -1.72 8.46 28.07
C ARG A 192 -2.01 9.96 28.01
N ASN A 193 -2.72 10.43 26.98
CA ASN A 193 -2.81 11.84 26.60
C ASN A 193 -4.28 12.30 26.54
N GLU A 194 -4.52 13.58 26.23
CA GLU A 194 -5.87 14.06 25.87
C GLU A 194 -6.47 13.31 24.67
N ASN A 195 -5.62 12.68 23.88
CA ASN A 195 -6.03 11.73 22.85
C ASN A 195 -6.60 10.48 23.52
N MET A 196 -7.87 10.22 23.24
CA MET A 196 -8.64 9.06 23.73
C MET A 196 -8.17 7.71 23.14
N ALA A 197 -6.97 7.64 22.57
CA ALA A 197 -6.39 6.46 21.94
C ALA A 197 -4.92 6.24 22.40
N PRO A 198 -4.44 4.98 22.40
CA PRO A 198 -3.03 4.64 22.61
C PRO A 198 -2.13 5.23 21.52
N ASP A 199 -0.83 5.38 21.81
CA ASP A 199 0.15 5.86 20.82
C ASP A 199 0.34 4.83 19.68
N SER A 200 0.59 5.31 18.46
CA SER A 200 1.02 4.52 17.30
C SER A 200 2.54 4.57 17.10
N GLU A 201 3.11 3.73 16.22
CA GLU A 201 4.55 3.82 15.89
C GLU A 201 4.89 5.21 15.31
N GLN A 202 4.00 5.78 14.49
CA GLN A 202 4.16 7.14 13.96
C GLN A 202 4.21 8.20 15.06
N ASP A 203 3.45 8.04 16.14
CA ASP A 203 3.47 8.97 17.28
C ASP A 203 4.80 8.91 18.00
N ILE A 204 5.34 7.71 18.23
CA ILE A 204 6.66 7.52 18.85
C ILE A 204 7.76 8.18 17.99
N ILE A 205 7.75 7.94 16.67
CA ILE A 205 8.70 8.52 15.71
C ILE A 205 8.60 10.05 15.73
N ARG A 206 7.37 10.60 15.66
CA ARG A 206 7.12 12.05 15.65
C ARG A 206 7.61 12.72 16.93
N VAL A 207 7.29 12.14 18.09
CA VAL A 207 7.72 12.66 19.39
C VAL A 207 9.25 12.62 19.53
N ALA A 208 9.89 11.54 19.09
CA ALA A 208 11.35 11.43 19.09
C ALA A 208 12.01 12.47 18.18
N LEU A 209 11.44 12.71 17.00
CA LEU A 209 11.94 13.69 16.03
C LEU A 209 11.87 15.12 16.56
N VAL A 210 10.73 15.50 17.13
CA VAL A 210 10.52 16.84 17.71
C VAL A 210 11.42 17.08 18.91
N ASN A 211 11.65 16.06 19.74
CA ASN A 211 12.52 16.15 20.92
C ASN A 211 14.02 16.05 20.57
N GLY A 212 14.38 15.84 19.30
CA GLY A 212 15.77 15.76 18.86
C GLY A 212 16.51 14.53 19.38
N LYS A 213 15.80 13.41 19.57
CA LYS A 213 16.39 12.14 20.03
C LYS A 213 17.40 11.57 19.03
N SER A 214 18.39 10.84 19.53
CA SER A 214 19.30 10.06 18.70
C SER A 214 18.61 8.86 18.06
N ARG A 215 19.24 8.28 17.04
CA ARG A 215 18.76 7.05 16.39
C ARG A 215 18.60 5.91 17.39
N GLU A 216 19.57 5.75 18.29
CA GLU A 216 19.57 4.69 19.29
C GLU A 216 18.42 4.87 20.30
N GLU A 217 18.11 6.12 20.67
CA GLU A 217 17.00 6.43 21.57
C GLU A 217 15.63 6.13 20.95
N VAL A 218 15.40 6.50 19.68
CA VAL A 218 14.11 6.21 19.02
C VAL A 218 13.92 4.71 18.76
N LEU A 219 14.98 3.97 18.45
CA LEU A 219 14.90 2.52 18.29
C LEU A 219 14.53 1.84 19.62
N ALA A 220 15.14 2.25 20.73
CA ALA A 220 14.78 1.76 22.06
C ALA A 220 13.32 2.08 22.45
N ASP A 221 12.83 3.28 22.11
CA ASP A 221 11.43 3.65 22.35
C ASP A 221 10.46 2.76 21.55
N LEU A 222 10.77 2.49 20.27
CA LEU A 222 9.97 1.64 19.39
C LEU A 222 9.98 0.17 19.83
N GLU A 223 11.12 -0.36 20.23
CA GLU A 223 11.21 -1.71 20.82
C GLU A 223 10.39 -1.82 22.10
N GLY A 224 10.54 -0.85 23.00
CA GLY A 224 9.76 -0.77 24.23
C GLY A 224 8.27 -0.66 23.96
N PHE A 225 7.86 0.10 22.95
CA PHE A 225 6.48 0.20 22.50
C PHE A 225 5.94 -1.14 22.02
N ARG A 226 6.65 -1.83 21.14
CA ARG A 226 6.23 -3.14 20.60
C ARG A 226 6.07 -4.21 21.67
N LEU A 227 6.92 -4.21 22.69
CA LEU A 227 6.79 -5.11 23.83
C LEU A 227 5.48 -4.87 24.59
N ARG A 228 5.07 -3.61 24.78
CA ARG A 228 3.80 -3.27 25.46
C ARG A 228 2.56 -3.62 24.65
N VAL A 229 2.63 -3.49 23.32
CA VAL A 229 1.50 -3.78 22.42
C VAL A 229 1.26 -5.29 22.27
N ARG A 230 2.33 -6.10 22.31
CA ARG A 230 2.27 -7.56 22.11
C ARG A 230 2.01 -8.38 23.38
N ALA A 231 2.41 -7.88 24.55
CA ALA A 231 2.21 -8.53 25.85
C ALA A 231 0.76 -8.37 26.31
#